data_AF-A0AAP2MMR9-F1
#
_entry.id   AF-A0AAP2MMR9-F1
#
_cell.length_a   1.000
_cell.length_b   1.000
_cell.length_c   1.000
_cell.angle_alpha   90.00
_cell.angle_beta   90.00
_cell.angle_gamma   90.00
#
_symmetry.space_group_name_H-M   'P 1'
#
loop_
_entity.id
_entity.type
_entity.pdbx_description
1 polymer ?
#
loop_
_entity_poly.entity_id
_entity_poly.type
_entity_poly.pdbx_seq_one_letter_code
_entity_poly.pdbx_strand_id
1 'polypeptide(L)'
;MAAAAKGFLPGAISAAPDSYVEKQAYPDRPGVGWMIFLPLELSAQQIPEAQETIPVLSADGKKRLGTILVSIKDEVFSADNEEHLVAAHNIEARLVSMDLLPLVSEI
;
A
#
# COMPACT_ATOMS: atom_id res chain seq x y z
N MET A 1 -10.26 1.38 -4.45
CA MET A 1 -9.30 2.10 -3.57
C MET A 1 -9.37 3.62 -3.73
N ALA A 2 -9.01 4.21 -4.88
CA ALA A 2 -8.94 5.69 -5.02
C ALA A 2 -10.22 6.46 -4.66
N ALA A 3 -11.41 5.94 -5.01
CA ALA A 3 -12.68 6.56 -4.63
C ALA A 3 -12.88 6.60 -3.09
N ALA A 4 -12.52 5.53 -2.39
CA ALA A 4 -12.57 5.47 -0.93
C ALA A 4 -11.56 6.43 -0.29
N ALA A 5 -10.34 6.51 -0.82
CA ALA A 5 -9.34 7.47 -0.37
C ALA A 5 -9.84 8.93 -0.47
N LYS A 6 -10.53 9.28 -1.57
CA LYS A 6 -11.13 10.61 -1.76
C LYS A 6 -12.30 10.90 -0.81
N GLY A 7 -13.11 9.89 -0.51
CA GLY A 7 -14.34 10.05 0.28
C GLY A 7 -14.12 10.07 1.80
N PHE A 8 -13.10 9.35 2.29
CA PHE A 8 -12.94 9.10 3.72
C PHE A 8 -11.66 9.69 4.33
N LEU A 9 -10.67 10.11 3.52
CA LEU A 9 -9.36 10.59 3.98
C LEU A 9 -8.71 9.69 5.07
N PRO A 10 -8.58 8.37 4.83
CA PRO A 10 -8.10 7.45 5.84
C PRO A 10 -6.58 7.51 6.04
N GLY A 11 -6.11 7.05 7.21
CA GLY A 11 -4.67 6.86 7.50
C GLY A 11 -4.01 5.79 6.63
N ALA A 12 -4.75 4.75 6.23
CA ALA A 12 -4.34 3.75 5.25
C ALA A 12 -5.55 3.05 4.62
N ILE A 13 -5.40 2.47 3.42
CA ILE A 13 -6.35 1.49 2.87
C ILE A 13 -5.55 0.33 2.27
N SER A 14 -5.72 -0.87 2.78
CA SER A 14 -5.15 -2.08 2.21
C SER A 14 -6.16 -2.80 1.32
N ALA A 15 -5.70 -3.38 0.22
CA ALA A 15 -6.46 -4.30 -0.61
C ALA A 15 -5.66 -5.59 -0.75
N ALA A 16 -6.19 -6.67 -0.20
CA ALA A 16 -5.61 -7.99 -0.25
C ALA A 16 -6.73 -9.04 -0.07
N PRO A 17 -6.52 -10.29 -0.50
CA PRO A 17 -7.33 -11.41 -0.02
C PRO A 17 -7.22 -11.55 1.50
N ASP A 18 -8.29 -11.99 2.18
CA ASP A 18 -8.31 -12.17 3.64
C ASP A 18 -7.18 -13.08 4.14
N SER A 19 -6.80 -14.09 3.33
CA SER A 19 -5.70 -15.01 3.62
C SER A 19 -4.32 -14.34 3.70
N TYR A 20 -4.18 -13.11 3.22
CA TYR A 20 -2.95 -12.35 3.37
C TYR A 20 -2.74 -11.82 4.78
N VAL A 21 -3.80 -11.59 5.56
CA VAL A 21 -3.72 -10.94 6.88
C VAL A 21 -2.79 -11.71 7.83
N GLU A 22 -2.84 -13.04 7.82
CA GLU A 22 -1.98 -13.89 8.65
C GLU A 22 -0.55 -14.02 8.11
N LYS A 23 -0.29 -13.50 6.90
CA LYS A 23 0.97 -13.64 6.17
C LYS A 23 1.70 -12.30 5.97
N GLN A 24 1.26 -11.21 6.61
CA GLN A 24 1.94 -9.90 6.56
C GLN A 24 3.33 -9.95 7.23
N ALA A 25 4.29 -9.12 6.80
CA ALA A 25 5.61 -9.10 7.45
C ALA A 25 5.57 -8.40 8.83
N TYR A 26 4.64 -7.45 9.01
CA TYR A 26 4.49 -6.65 10.23
C TYR A 26 3.03 -6.68 10.71
N PRO A 27 2.66 -7.62 11.61
CA PRO A 27 1.27 -7.81 12.03
C PRO A 27 0.62 -6.63 12.77
N ASP A 28 1.44 -5.71 13.29
CA ASP A 28 1.04 -4.49 14.00
C ASP A 28 0.84 -3.28 13.07
N ARG A 29 1.02 -3.46 11.76
CA ARG A 29 0.94 -2.41 10.73
C ARG A 29 -0.04 -2.80 9.62
N PRO A 30 -0.60 -1.83 8.87
CA PRO A 30 -1.40 -2.14 7.70
C PRO A 30 -0.55 -2.85 6.63
N GLY A 31 -0.97 -4.03 6.21
CA GLY A 31 -0.27 -4.79 5.18
C GLY A 31 -0.43 -4.19 3.79
N VAL A 32 0.59 -4.33 2.96
CA VAL A 32 0.55 -3.88 1.57
C VAL A 32 -0.39 -4.77 0.76
N GLY A 33 -0.24 -6.09 0.90
CA GLY A 33 -1.02 -7.06 0.13
C GLY A 33 -0.90 -6.81 -1.37
N TRP A 34 -2.02 -6.73 -2.08
CA TRP A 34 -2.02 -6.35 -3.49
C TRP A 34 -1.71 -4.86 -3.65
N MET A 35 -2.42 -4.02 -2.89
CA MET A 35 -2.26 -2.58 -2.97
C MET A 35 -2.44 -1.94 -1.60
N ILE A 36 -1.71 -0.87 -1.36
CA ILE A 36 -1.94 0.01 -0.22
C ILE A 36 -2.04 1.47 -0.66
N PHE A 37 -3.03 2.17 -0.13
CA PHE A 37 -3.07 3.62 -0.14
C PHE A 37 -2.49 4.17 1.15
N LEU A 38 -1.61 5.18 1.03
CA LEU A 38 -1.15 6.00 2.14
C LEU A 38 -1.37 7.49 1.80
N PRO A 39 -1.73 8.35 2.77
CA PRO A 39 -1.89 9.79 2.60
C PRO A 39 -0.53 10.51 2.52
N LEU A 40 0.40 9.94 1.76
CA LEU A 40 1.78 10.39 1.58
C LEU A 40 2.07 10.58 0.09
N GLU A 41 2.90 11.55 -0.25
CA GLU A 41 3.38 11.75 -1.62
C GLU A 41 4.65 10.91 -1.88
N LEU A 42 4.47 9.70 -2.39
CA LEU A 42 5.57 8.76 -2.66
C LEU A 42 5.88 8.68 -4.16
N SER A 43 7.15 8.55 -4.51
CA SER A 43 7.60 8.33 -5.90
C SER A 43 8.15 6.92 -6.10
N ALA A 44 8.20 6.47 -7.35
CA ALA A 44 8.80 5.19 -7.72
C ALA A 44 10.31 5.12 -7.36
N GLN A 45 10.99 6.25 -7.26
CA GLN A 45 12.38 6.31 -6.81
C GLN A 45 12.51 6.07 -5.30
N GLN A 46 11.52 6.51 -4.51
CA GLN A 46 11.51 6.28 -3.06
C GLN A 46 11.17 4.83 -2.74
N ILE A 47 10.20 4.26 -3.47
CA ILE A 47 9.71 2.88 -3.30
C ILE A 47 9.93 2.08 -4.60
N PRO A 48 11.18 1.76 -4.96
CA PRO A 48 11.49 0.97 -6.16
C PRO A 48 10.96 -0.47 -6.11
N GLU A 49 10.61 -0.96 -4.91
CA GLU A 49 10.03 -2.29 -4.69
C GLU A 49 8.58 -2.38 -5.18
N ALA A 50 7.87 -1.25 -5.32
CA ALA A 50 6.53 -1.22 -5.87
C ALA A 50 6.55 -1.36 -7.40
N GLN A 51 5.79 -2.31 -7.94
CA GLN A 51 5.65 -2.48 -9.39
C GLN A 51 4.92 -1.30 -10.05
N GLU A 52 4.07 -0.60 -9.29
CA GLU A 52 3.45 0.63 -9.74
C GLU A 52 3.21 1.60 -8.58
N THR A 53 3.36 2.90 -8.87
CA THR A 53 3.07 4.00 -7.95
C THR A 53 2.04 4.90 -8.59
N ILE A 54 0.83 4.95 -8.02
CA ILE A 54 -0.32 5.68 -8.59
C ILE A 54 -0.68 6.86 -7.68
N PRO A 55 -0.57 8.12 -8.15
CA PRO A 55 -0.99 9.27 -7.35
C PRO A 55 -2.52 9.29 -7.21
N VAL A 56 -3.00 9.55 -5.99
CA VAL A 56 -4.43 9.84 -5.77
C VAL A 56 -4.62 11.34 -5.70
N LEU A 57 -5.37 11.89 -6.64
CA LEU A 57 -5.67 13.32 -6.71
C LEU A 57 -7.05 13.64 -6.12
N SER A 58 -7.22 14.86 -5.60
CA SER A 58 -8.50 15.42 -5.19
C SER A 58 -9.52 15.42 -6.34
N ALA A 59 -10.79 15.64 -6.01
CA ALA A 59 -11.87 15.65 -7.01
C ALA A 59 -11.65 16.71 -8.11
N ASP A 60 -11.08 17.86 -7.74
CA ASP A 60 -10.70 18.94 -8.68
C ASP A 60 -9.35 18.72 -9.37
N GLY A 61 -8.65 17.62 -9.06
CA GLY A 61 -7.34 17.27 -9.61
C GLY A 61 -6.17 18.15 -9.16
N LYS A 62 -6.40 19.14 -8.29
CA LYS A 62 -5.38 20.16 -7.93
C LYS A 62 -4.46 19.74 -6.80
N LYS A 63 -4.88 18.82 -5.95
CA LYS A 63 -4.13 18.38 -4.78
C LYS A 63 -3.87 16.89 -4.86
N ARG A 64 -2.68 16.46 -4.46
CA ARG A 64 -2.42 15.06 -4.20
C ARG A 64 -2.90 14.74 -2.79
N LEU A 65 -3.74 13.72 -2.68
CA LEU A 65 -4.27 13.20 -1.42
C LEU A 65 -3.39 12.10 -0.85
N GLY A 66 -2.59 11.46 -1.70
CA GLY A 66 -1.71 10.38 -1.30
C GLY A 66 -1.25 9.56 -2.50
N THR A 67 -0.91 8.31 -2.22
CA THR A 67 -0.31 7.40 -3.21
C THR A 67 -0.82 5.99 -2.98
N ILE A 68 -1.16 5.29 -4.06
CA ILE A 68 -1.38 3.85 -4.07
C ILE A 68 -0.07 3.20 -4.53
N LEU A 69 0.42 2.26 -3.73
CA LEU A 69 1.54 1.38 -4.08
C LEU A 69 0.95 0.03 -4.47
N VAL A 70 1.39 -0.52 -5.61
CA VAL A 70 0.93 -1.79 -6.15
C VAL A 70 2.07 -2.79 -6.07
N SER A 71 1.86 -3.93 -5.40
CA SER A 71 2.86 -5.00 -5.31
C SER A 71 2.90 -5.86 -6.56
N ILE A 72 1.73 -6.14 -7.16
CA ILE A 72 1.56 -6.98 -8.35
C ILE A 72 0.67 -6.24 -9.35
N LYS A 73 1.18 -5.93 -10.54
CA LYS A 73 0.46 -5.13 -11.54
C LYS A 73 -0.24 -5.99 -12.60
N ASP A 74 0.45 -7.00 -13.12
CA ASP A 74 0.07 -7.68 -14.36
C ASP A 74 -0.80 -8.93 -14.14
N GLU A 75 -1.04 -9.30 -12.88
CA GLU A 75 -1.87 -10.44 -12.51
C GLU A 75 -2.61 -10.24 -11.17
N VAL A 76 -3.45 -11.21 -10.82
CA VAL A 76 -4.20 -11.19 -9.56
C VAL A 76 -3.28 -11.58 -8.42
N PHE A 77 -3.21 -10.73 -7.39
CA PHE A 77 -2.47 -11.05 -6.17
C PHE A 77 -3.00 -12.32 -5.50
N SER A 78 -2.07 -13.14 -4.98
CA SER A 78 -2.37 -14.42 -4.33
C SER A 78 -1.47 -14.57 -3.12
N ALA A 79 -2.08 -14.75 -1.94
CA ALA A 79 -1.34 -14.97 -0.71
C ALA A 79 -0.70 -16.38 -0.63
N ASP A 80 -0.99 -17.25 -1.59
CA ASP A 80 -0.39 -18.59 -1.71
C ASP A 80 0.77 -18.61 -2.72
N ASN A 81 0.99 -17.52 -3.45
CA ASN A 81 2.18 -17.34 -4.28
C ASN A 81 3.28 -16.65 -3.46
N GLU A 82 4.40 -17.35 -3.23
CA GLU A 82 5.54 -16.84 -2.47
C GLU A 82 6.14 -15.58 -3.10
N GLU A 83 6.20 -15.49 -4.43
CA GLU A 83 6.72 -14.29 -5.12
C GLU A 83 5.83 -13.06 -4.86
N HIS A 84 4.50 -13.27 -4.75
CA HIS A 84 3.57 -12.19 -4.43
C HIS A 84 3.72 -11.74 -2.98
N LEU A 85 3.90 -12.67 -2.05
CA LEU A 85 4.18 -12.36 -0.64
C LEU A 85 5.46 -11.54 -0.52
N VAL A 86 6.56 -12.00 -1.15
CA VAL A 86 7.85 -11.32 -1.11
C VAL A 86 7.75 -9.91 -1.71
N ALA A 87 7.04 -9.74 -2.83
CA ALA A 87 6.84 -8.42 -3.44
C ALA A 87 6.15 -7.45 -2.46
N ALA A 88 5.09 -7.89 -1.79
CA ALA A 88 4.39 -7.07 -0.81
C ALA A 88 5.24 -6.79 0.45
N HIS A 89 5.93 -7.80 0.98
CA HIS A 89 6.80 -7.67 2.16
C HIS A 89 7.97 -6.72 1.93
N ASN A 90 8.55 -6.72 0.72
CA ASN A 90 9.62 -5.79 0.38
C ASN A 90 9.15 -4.33 0.43
N ILE A 91 7.92 -4.05 -0.03
CA ILE A 91 7.31 -2.73 0.09
C ILE A 91 7.04 -2.39 1.57
N GLU A 92 6.53 -3.34 2.37
CA GLU A 92 6.31 -3.14 3.80
C GLU A 92 7.62 -2.80 4.54
N ALA A 93 8.66 -3.61 4.31
CA ALA A 93 9.98 -3.40 4.91
C ALA A 93 10.60 -2.05 4.49
N ARG A 94 10.44 -1.67 3.22
CA ARG A 94 10.86 -0.36 2.73
C ARG A 94 10.16 0.77 3.49
N LEU A 95 8.84 0.74 3.58
CA LEU A 95 8.06 1.78 4.27
C LEU A 95 8.39 1.84 5.76
N VAL A 96 8.55 0.69 6.43
CA VAL A 96 8.96 0.62 7.85
C VAL A 96 10.36 1.21 8.05
N SER A 97 11.32 0.89 7.17
CA SER A 97 12.69 1.42 7.26
C SER A 97 12.77 2.94 7.14
N MET A 98 11.77 3.55 6.49
CA MET A 98 11.63 4.98 6.29
C MET A 98 10.68 5.65 7.31
N ASP A 99 10.12 4.87 8.24
CA ASP A 99 9.11 5.31 9.21
C ASP A 99 7.83 5.88 8.57
N LEU A 100 7.41 5.28 7.45
CA LEU A 100 6.27 5.75 6.63
C LEU A 100 5.03 4.85 6.72
N LEU A 101 5.14 3.68 7.34
CA LEU A 101 4.00 2.78 7.56
C LEU A 101 3.52 2.91 9.00
N PRO A 102 2.35 3.49 9.30
CA PRO A 102 1.93 3.71 10.69
C PRO A 102 1.61 2.39 11.42
N LEU A 103 1.56 2.42 12.75
CA LEU A 103 0.97 1.32 13.52
C LEU A 103 -0.55 1.33 13.37
N VAL A 104 -1.18 0.15 13.43
CA VAL A 104 -2.65 0.05 13.42
C VAL A 104 -3.29 0.78 14.61
N SER A 105 -2.59 0.88 15.73
CA SER A 105 -3.04 1.62 16.92
C SER A 105 -3.00 3.15 16.79
N GLU A 106 -2.38 3.67 15.73
CA GLU A 106 -2.14 5.11 15.53
C GLU A 106 -3.06 5.74 14.47
N ILE A 107 -3.92 4.95 13.82
CA ILE A 107 -4.78 5.36 12.70
C ILE A 107 -6.28 5.29 13.00
#